data_AF-A0A972BDB8-F1
#
_entry.id   AF-A0A972BDB8-F1
#
_cell.length_a   1.000
_cell.length_b   1.000
_cell.length_c   1.000
_cell.angle_alpha   90.00
_cell.angle_beta   90.00
_cell.angle_gamma   90.00
#
_symmetry.space_group_name_H-M   'P 1'
#
loop_
_entity.id
_entity.type
_entity.pdbx_description
1 polymer ?
#
loop_
_entity_poly.entity_id
_entity_poly.type
_entity_poly.pdbx_seq_one_letter_code
_entity_poly.pdbx_strand_id
1 'polypeptide(L)' 'MIMMLPFLTALLGVLFALQGYRRTGFVLWLVTLAIFIAWSMAHMTSTLPISI' A
#
# COMPACT_ATOMS: atom_id res chain seq x y z
N MET A 1 0.42 -2.44 14.25
CA MET A 1 1.35 -2.81 13.16
C MET A 1 0.95 -2.07 11.87
N ILE A 2 1.36 -0.82 11.71
CA ILE A 2 0.99 0.00 10.52
C ILE A 2 1.65 -0.53 9.23
N MET A 3 2.71 -1.33 9.36
CA MET A 3 3.38 -2.01 8.25
C MET A 3 2.45 -2.90 7.41
N MET A 4 1.38 -3.46 8.00
CA MET A 4 0.44 -4.36 7.28
C MET A 4 -0.69 -3.62 6.55
N LEU A 5 -0.84 -2.32 6.78
CA LEU A 5 -1.95 -1.51 6.25
C LEU A 5 -2.00 -1.48 4.70
N PRO A 6 -0.89 -1.28 3.97
CA PRO A 6 -0.93 -1.35 2.50
C PRO A 6 -1.30 -2.74 1.98
N PHE A 7 -0.93 -3.81 2.69
CA PHE A 7 -1.31 -5.17 2.29
C PHE A 7 -2.80 -5.43 2.49
N LEU A 8 -3.38 -4.91 3.58
CA LEU A 8 -4.81 -5.02 3.85
C LEU A 8 -5.65 -4.22 2.84
N THR A 9 -5.23 -3.01 2.50
CA THR A 9 -5.94 -2.18 1.51
C THR A 9 -5.82 -2.75 0.10
N ALA A 10 -4.67 -3.35 -0.24
CA ALA A 10 -4.49 -4.07 -1.49
C ALA A 10 -5.43 -5.28 -1.58
N LEU A 11 -5.49 -6.09 -0.52
CA LEU A 11 -6.36 -7.26 -0.45
C LEU A 11 -7.83 -6.87 -0.66
N LEU A 12 -8.31 -5.85 0.05
CA LEU A 12 -9.67 -5.34 -0.14
C LEU A 12 -9.89 -4.83 -1.57
N GLY A 13 -8.93 -4.09 -2.14
CA GLY A 13 -9.02 -3.61 -3.52
C GLY A 13 -9.14 -4.73 -4.54
N VAL A 14 -8.37 -5.81 -4.37
CA VAL A 14 -8.43 -7.01 -5.21
C VAL A 14 -9.77 -7.73 -5.05
N LEU A 15 -10.28 -7.89 -3.83
CA LEU A 15 -11.58 -8.52 -3.59
C LEU A 15 -12.74 -7.75 -4.26
N PHE A 16 -12.75 -6.41 -4.15
CA PHE A 16 -13.74 -5.58 -4.84
C PHE A 16 -13.59 -5.64 -6.35
N ALA A 17 -12.36 -5.68 -6.88
CA ALA A 17 -12.11 -5.82 -8.30
C ALA A 17 -12.61 -7.18 -8.84
N LEU A 18 -12.39 -8.27 -8.08
CA LEU A 18 -12.87 -9.62 -8.41
C LEU A 18 -14.39 -9.72 -8.42
N GLN A 19 -15.07 -8.99 -7.52
CA GLN A 19 -16.53 -8.89 -7.50
C GLN A 19 -17.11 -8.01 -8.63
N GLY A 20 -16.27 -7.44 -9.49
CA GLY A 20 -16.69 -6.59 -10.60
C GLY A 20 -16.82 -5.10 -10.27
N TYR A 21 -16.59 -4.70 -9.01
CA TYR A 21 -16.59 -3.30 -8.57
C TYR A 21 -15.29 -2.59 -8.94
N ARG A 22 -15.04 -2.43 -10.25
CA ARG A 22 -13.79 -1.88 -10.81
C ARG A 22 -13.45 -0.49 -10.25
N ARG A 23 -14.46 0.37 -10.05
CA ARG A 23 -14.27 1.72 -9.49
C ARG A 23 -13.79 1.66 -8.04
N THR A 24 -14.40 0.83 -7.21
CA THR A 24 -14.03 0.64 -5.81
C THR A 24 -12.64 0.00 -5.68
N GLY A 25 -12.35 -1.02 -6.51
CA GLY A 25 -11.03 -1.65 -6.57
C GLY A 25 -9.93 -0.65 -6.97
N PHE A 26 -10.19 0.21 -7.96
CA PHE A 26 -9.25 1.26 -8.37
C PHE A 26 -9.03 2.32 -7.27
N VAL A 27 -10.09 2.74 -6.58
CA VAL A 27 -9.97 3.69 -5.45
C VAL A 27 -9.13 3.07 -4.32
N LEU A 28 -9.37 1.81 -3.97
CA LEU A 28 -8.58 1.11 -2.94
C LEU A 28 -7.12 0.88 -3.36
N TRP A 29 -6.86 0.70 -4.65
CA TRP A 29 -5.50 0.68 -5.18
C TRP A 29 -4.80 2.03 -4.99
N LEU A 30 -5.46 3.14 -5.31
CA LEU A 30 -4.91 4.49 -5.07
C LEU A 30 -4.64 4.74 -3.58
N VAL A 31 -5.55 4.35 -2.70
CA VAL A 31 -5.38 4.45 -1.24
C VAL A 31 -4.16 3.66 -0.78
N THR A 32 -3.99 2.43 -1.30
CA THR A 32 -2.83 1.58 -1.00
C THR A 32 -1.52 2.26 -1.41
N LEU A 33 -1.48 2.83 -2.62
CA LEU A 33 -0.31 3.53 -3.14
C LEU A 33 0.06 4.75 -2.29
N ALA A 34 -0.94 5.55 -1.88
CA ALA A 34 -0.72 6.71 -1.01
C ALA A 34 -0.15 6.31 0.36
N ILE A 35 -0.69 5.25 0.98
CA ILE A 35 -0.19 4.71 2.25
C ILE A 35 1.25 4.25 2.10
N PHE A 36 1.56 3.51 1.03
CA PHE A 36 2.91 3.00 0.78
C PHE A 36 3.94 4.12 0.61
N ILE A 37 3.62 5.17 -0.16
CA ILE A 37 4.49 6.33 -0.35
C ILE A 37 4.72 7.04 0.99
N ALA A 38 3.64 7.36 1.72
CA ALA A 38 3.74 8.04 3.01
C ALA A 38 4.60 7.24 4.00
N TRP A 39 4.42 5.91 4.04
CA TRP A 39 5.22 5.04 4.89
C TRP A 39 6.69 4.99 4.48
N SER A 40 6.97 4.92 3.18
CA SER A 40 8.34 4.93 2.64
C SER A 40 9.05 6.24 2.99
N MET A 41 8.37 7.39 2.87
CA MET A 41 8.96 8.68 3.27
C MET A 41 9.17 8.81 4.78
N ALA A 42 8.39 8.11 5.60
CA ALA A 42 8.56 8.15 7.05
C ALA A 42 9.65 7.18 7.57
N HIS A 43 9.82 6.02 6.92
CA HIS A 43 10.63 4.92 7.47
C HIS A 43 11.81 4.47 6.59
N MET A 44 11.82 4.79 5.30
CA MET A 44 12.92 4.47 4.38
C MET A 44 13.83 5.68 4.12
N THR A 45 13.97 6.57 5.10
CA THR A 45 14.80 7.79 5.00
C THR A 45 16.15 7.66 5.68
N SER A 46 16.33 6.67 6.55
CA SER A 46 17.65 6.37 7.12
C SER A 46 18.54 5.71 6.07
N THR A 47 19.81 6.14 6.00
CA THR A 47 20.85 5.48 5.20
C THR A 47 20.84 3.99 5.51
N LEU A 48 20.56 3.18 4.49
CA LEU A 48 20.70 1.73 4.60
C LEU A 48 22.16 1.46 4.98
N PRO A 49 22.46 0.79 6.10
CA PRO A 49 23.83 0.41 6.44
C PRO A 49 24.23 -0.72 5.48
N ILE A 50 24.57 -0.33 4.26
CA ILE A 50 25.24 -1.19 3.30
C ILE A 50 26.66 -1.30 3.82
N SER A 51 27.00 -2.44 4.42
CA SER A 51 28.39 -2.82 4.61
C SER A 51 28.95 -3.11 3.22
N ILE A 52 29.57 -2.10 2.60
CA ILE A 52 30.41 -2.33 1.43
C ILE A 52 31.79 -2.77 1.90
#